data_AF-A0A0J8VTC5-F1
#
_entry.id   AF-A0A0J8VTC5-F1
#
_cell.length_a   1.000
_cell.length_b   1.000
_cell.length_c   1.000
_cell.angle_alpha   90.00
_cell.angle_beta   90.00
_cell.angle_gamma   90.00
#
_symmetry.space_group_name_H-M   'P 1'
#
loop_
_entity.id
_entity.type
_entity.pdbx_description
1 polymer ?
#
loop_
_entity_poly.entity_id
_entity_poly.type
_entity_poly.pdbx_seq_one_letter_code
_entity_poly.pdbx_strand_id
1 'polypeptide(L)'
;MQTIKDLATGRISLAQTFWGYGVCGNIILGLVGTSAINNEFLGFFILTLILKFLLFATVLSGITFIMRNDKITVWRILTFAVVLIEVIVGLIMAAALASVAF
;
A
#
# COMPACT_ATOMS: atom_id res chain seq x y z
N MET A 1 -2.51 18.12 -6.27
CA MET A 1 -2.07 16.91 -7.02
C MET A 1 -0.54 16.87 -7.22
N GLN A 2 0.26 17.42 -6.29
CA GLN A 2 1.73 17.32 -6.32
C GLN A 2 2.23 16.22 -5.37
N THR A 3 1.69 16.15 -4.16
CA THR A 3 2.07 15.18 -3.11
C THR A 3 2.00 13.71 -3.52
N ILE A 4 0.96 13.26 -4.24
CA ILE A 4 0.87 11.87 -4.72
C ILE A 4 1.94 11.56 -5.76
N LYS A 5 2.23 12.51 -6.66
CA LYS A 5 3.30 12.37 -7.65
C LYS A 5 4.67 12.36 -6.97
N ASP A 6 4.87 13.19 -5.96
CA ASP A 6 6.11 13.25 -5.18
C ASP A 6 6.34 11.96 -4.38
N LEU A 7 5.27 11.36 -3.87
CA LEU A 7 5.30 10.05 -3.22
C LEU A 7 5.65 8.95 -4.23
N ALA A 8 4.99 8.91 -5.38
CA ALA A 8 5.21 7.91 -6.42
C ALA A 8 6.61 7.98 -7.05
N THR A 9 7.16 9.19 -7.17
CA THR A 9 8.49 9.45 -7.76
C THR A 9 9.63 9.38 -6.75
N GLY A 10 9.34 9.10 -5.47
CA GLY A 10 10.36 8.93 -4.46
C GLY A 10 11.07 10.22 -4.05
N ARG A 11 10.42 11.38 -4.20
CA ARG A 11 10.94 12.68 -3.74
C ARG A 11 10.76 12.88 -2.23
N ILE A 12 9.93 12.05 -1.60
CA ILE A 12 9.66 12.04 -0.16
C ILE A 12 10.65 11.09 0.53
N SER A 13 11.09 11.42 1.75
CA SER A 13 12.05 10.59 2.49
C SER A 13 11.53 9.16 2.70
N LEU A 14 12.43 8.18 2.75
CA LEU A 14 12.09 6.76 2.94
C LEU A 14 11.23 6.54 4.20
N ALA A 15 11.58 7.20 5.30
CA ALA A 15 10.86 7.09 6.57
C ALA A 15 9.43 7.63 6.45
N GLN A 16 9.22 8.78 5.81
CA GLN A 16 7.89 9.33 5.58
C GLN A 16 7.06 8.47 4.61
N THR A 17 7.68 7.97 3.54
CA THR A 17 7.01 7.09 2.56
C THR A 17 6.56 5.77 3.20
N PHE A 18 7.44 5.14 3.98
CA PHE A 18 7.14 3.85 4.63
C PHE A 18 6.25 4.00 5.86
N TRP A 19 6.64 4.79 6.86
CA TRP A 19 5.86 4.94 8.10
C TRP A 19 4.63 5.82 7.92
N GLY A 20 4.81 6.96 7.24
CA GLY A 20 3.75 7.94 7.06
C GLY A 20 2.67 7.48 6.11
N TYR A 21 3.03 6.97 4.93
CA TYR A 21 2.03 6.54 3.95
C TYR A 21 1.76 5.03 4.01
N GLY A 22 2.80 4.20 4.02
CA GLY A 22 2.64 2.74 4.09
C GLY A 22 1.94 2.27 5.37
N VAL A 23 2.57 2.45 6.52
CA VAL A 23 2.07 1.94 7.81
C VAL A 23 0.81 2.68 8.25
N CYS A 24 0.84 4.02 8.29
CA CYS A 24 -0.33 4.79 8.73
C CYS A 24 -1.53 4.62 7.78
N GLY A 25 -1.29 4.64 6.45
CA GLY A 25 -2.33 4.41 5.45
C GLY A 25 -2.95 3.02 5.57
N ASN A 26 -2.13 1.99 5.84
CA ASN A 26 -2.61 0.63 6.11
C ASN A 26 -3.48 0.56 7.36
N ILE A 27 -3.09 1.21 8.46
CA ILE A 27 -3.87 1.21 9.70
C ILE A 27 -5.23 1.89 9.48
N ILE A 28 -5.24 3.07 8.86
CA ILE A 28 -6.47 3.82 8.60
C ILE A 28 -7.42 3.01 7.71
N LEU A 29 -6.92 2.51 6.57
CA LEU A 29 -7.73 1.70 5.66
C LEU A 29 -8.13 0.36 6.27
N GLY A 30 -7.30 -0.24 7.14
CA GLY A 30 -7.65 -1.44 7.88
C GLY A 30 -8.81 -1.22 8.86
N LEU A 31 -8.82 -0.08 9.56
CA LEU A 31 -9.92 0.30 10.44
C LEU A 31 -11.22 0.55 9.65
N VAL A 32 -11.12 1.20 8.50
CA VAL A 32 -12.28 1.41 7.61
C VAL A 32 -12.78 0.08 7.02
N GLY A 33 -11.89 -0.82 6.64
CA GLY A 33 -12.26 -2.13 6.10
C GLY A 33 -12.95 -3.01 7.14
N THR A 34 -12.42 -3.04 8.37
CA THR A 34 -13.02 -3.80 9.48
C THR A 34 -14.36 -3.21 9.91
N SER A 35 -14.49 -1.88 9.97
CA SER A 35 -15.77 -1.25 10.27
C SER A 35 -16.81 -1.49 9.17
N ALA A 36 -16.41 -1.51 7.88
CA ALA A 36 -17.30 -1.83 6.78
C ALA A 36 -17.83 -3.27 6.85
N ILE A 37 -16.98 -4.25 7.22
CA ILE A 37 -17.41 -5.64 7.46
C ILE A 37 -18.41 -5.71 8.62
N ASN A 38 -18.13 -5.05 9.74
CA ASN A 38 -18.99 -5.10 10.93
C ASN A 38 -20.38 -4.50 10.70
N ASN A 39 -20.52 -3.62 9.70
CA ASN A 39 -21.79 -3.00 9.32
C ASN A 39 -22.39 -3.65 8.05
N GLU A 40 -21.88 -4.80 7.62
CA GLU A 40 -22.33 -5.56 6.43
C GLU A 40 -22.26 -4.77 5.11
N PHE A 41 -21.48 -3.68 5.07
CA PHE A 41 -21.28 -2.87 3.87
C PHE A 41 -20.18 -3.45 2.96
N LEU A 42 -20.48 -4.56 2.30
CA LEU A 42 -19.56 -5.26 1.40
C LEU A 42 -18.98 -4.37 0.29
N GLY A 43 -19.78 -3.45 -0.26
CA GLY A 43 -19.30 -2.51 -1.30
C GLY A 43 -18.20 -1.57 -0.79
N PHE A 44 -18.32 -1.07 0.45
CA PHE A 44 -17.30 -0.23 1.07
C PHE A 44 -16.04 -1.01 1.43
N PHE A 45 -16.19 -2.28 1.82
CA PHE A 45 -15.05 -3.17 2.06
C PHE A 45 -14.23 -3.38 0.77
N ILE A 46 -14.89 -3.69 -0.34
CA ILE A 46 -14.22 -3.86 -1.65
C ILE A 46 -13.52 -2.57 -2.08
N LEU A 47 -14.19 -1.42 -1.93
CA LEU A 47 -13.60 -0.12 -2.24
C LEU A 47 -12.35 0.16 -1.39
N THR A 48 -12.39 -0.18 -0.10
CA THR A 48 -11.25 -0.04 0.80
C THR A 48 -10.07 -0.92 0.39
N LEU A 49 -10.31 -2.16 -0.07
CA LEU A 49 -9.27 -3.03 -0.62
C LEU A 49 -8.61 -2.43 -1.87
N ILE A 50 -9.40 -1.83 -2.77
CA ILE A 50 -8.87 -1.16 -3.98
C ILE A 50 -7.99 0.03 -3.60
N LEU A 51 -8.46 0.89 -2.67
CA LEU A 51 -7.65 2.02 -2.20
C LEU A 51 -6.37 1.56 -1.52
N LYS A 52 -6.45 0.49 -0.71
CA LYS A 52 -5.30 -0.10 -0.01
C LYS A 52 -4.26 -0.59 -1.02
N PHE A 53 -4.69 -1.31 -2.06
CA PHE A 53 -3.80 -1.76 -3.13
C PHE A 53 -3.13 -0.59 -3.85
N LEU A 54 -3.90 0.44 -4.22
CA LEU A 54 -3.37 1.62 -4.91
C LEU A 54 -2.35 2.38 -4.05
N LEU A 55 -2.62 2.51 -2.75
CA LEU A 55 -1.72 3.13 -1.79
C LEU A 55 -0.40 2.36 -1.71
N PHE A 56 -0.44 1.05 -1.52
CA PHE A 56 0.77 0.23 -1.44
C PHE A 56 1.55 0.17 -2.75
N ALA A 57 0.88 0.14 -3.90
CA ALA A 57 1.54 0.23 -5.20
C ALA A 57 2.27 1.58 -5.37
N THR A 58 1.66 2.68 -4.90
CA THR A 58 2.28 4.01 -4.93
C THR A 58 3.49 4.09 -3.99
N VAL A 59 3.37 3.54 -2.78
CA VAL A 59 4.46 3.47 -1.80
C VAL A 59 5.60 2.60 -2.34
N LEU A 60 5.29 1.47 -2.97
CA LEU A 60 6.28 0.59 -3.59
C LEU A 60 7.05 1.32 -4.70
N SER A 61 6.34 2.01 -5.60
CA SER A 61 6.94 2.85 -6.64
C SER A 61 7.89 3.88 -6.05
N GLY A 62 7.44 4.61 -5.02
CA GLY A 62 8.26 5.60 -4.32
C GLY A 62 9.55 5.00 -3.75
N ILE A 63 9.45 3.86 -3.07
CA ILE A 63 10.61 3.16 -2.49
C ILE A 63 11.57 2.66 -3.59
N THR A 64 11.07 2.17 -4.72
CA THR A 64 11.93 1.79 -5.87
C THR A 64 12.71 2.96 -6.44
N PHE A 65 12.07 4.13 -6.62
CA PHE A 65 12.77 5.33 -7.11
C PHE A 65 13.80 5.83 -6.09
N ILE A 66 13.46 5.81 -4.81
CA ILE A 66 14.37 6.14 -3.71
C ILE A 66 15.59 5.20 -3.71
N MET A 67 15.40 3.89 -3.91
CA MET A 67 16.51 2.93 -4.03
C MET A 67 17.33 3.09 -5.32
N ARG A 68 16.73 3.55 -6.41
CA ARG A 68 17.43 3.76 -7.68
C ARG A 68 18.38 4.97 -7.63
N ASN A 69 18.01 6.02 -6.90
CA ASN A 69 18.75 7.28 -6.88
C ASN A 69 19.83 7.36 -5.78
N ASP A 70 19.73 6.53 -4.74
CA ASP A 70 20.63 6.54 -3.58
C ASP A 70 21.38 5.20 -3.42
N LYS A 71 22.31 5.15 -2.46
CA LYS A 71 22.96 3.90 -2.06
C LYS A 71 21.97 2.90 -1.47
N ILE A 72 22.10 1.65 -1.90
CA ILE A 72 21.34 0.52 -1.37
C ILE A 72 21.81 0.27 0.07
N THR A 73 20.89 0.37 1.03
CA THR A 73 21.13 0.04 2.44
C THR A 73 20.18 -1.07 2.88
N VAL A 74 20.59 -1.84 3.90
CA VAL A 74 19.79 -2.96 4.44
C VAL A 74 18.37 -2.53 4.81
N TRP A 75 18.23 -1.36 5.44
CA TRP A 75 16.94 -0.79 5.81
C TRP A 75 16.02 -0.53 4.62
N ARG A 76 16.57 -0.04 3.50
CA ARG A 76 15.80 0.22 2.28
C ARG A 76 15.29 -1.07 1.65
N ILE A 77 16.15 -2.09 1.57
CA ILE A 77 15.76 -3.43 1.09
C ILE A 77 14.65 -4.01 1.97
N LEU A 78 14.78 -3.89 3.29
CA LEU A 78 13.79 -4.41 4.23
C LEU A 78 12.43 -3.71 4.06
N THR A 79 12.41 -2.37 3.98
CA THR A 79 11.17 -1.63 3.70
C THR A 79 10.55 -1.99 2.36
N PHE A 80 11.36 -2.21 1.33
CA PHE A 80 10.89 -2.64 0.01
C PHE A 80 10.28 -4.03 0.06
N ALA A 81 10.95 -5.00 0.69
CA ALA A 81 10.48 -6.37 0.81
C ALA A 81 9.14 -6.45 1.55
N VAL A 82 9.00 -5.71 2.66
CA VAL A 82 7.74 -5.66 3.42
C VAL A 82 6.59 -5.12 2.56
N VAL A 83 6.80 -3.99 1.87
CA VAL A 83 5.76 -3.40 1.01
C VAL A 83 5.45 -4.31 -0.19
N LEU A 84 6.45 -4.99 -0.76
CA LEU A 84 6.25 -5.94 -1.85
C LEU A 84 5.37 -7.12 -1.42
N ILE A 85 5.62 -7.68 -0.23
CA ILE A 85 4.80 -8.75 0.34
C ILE A 85 3.35 -8.29 0.52
N GLU A 86 3.12 -7.09 1.06
CA GLU A 86 1.77 -6.52 1.20
C GLU A 86 1.03 -6.39 -0.13
N VAL A 87 1.73 -5.96 -1.19
CA VAL A 87 1.14 -5.88 -2.55
C VAL A 87 0.78 -7.28 -3.09
N ILE A 88 1.66 -8.27 -2.90
CA ILE A 88 1.41 -9.65 -3.34
C ILE A 88 0.22 -10.26 -2.57
N VAL A 89 0.17 -10.10 -1.25
CA VAL A 89 -0.94 -10.56 -0.42
C VAL A 89 -2.24 -9.88 -0.84
N GLY A 90 -2.21 -8.57 -1.13
CA GLY A 90 -3.35 -7.83 -1.65
C GLY A 90 -3.86 -8.40 -2.99
N LEU A 91 -2.96 -8.75 -3.90
CA LEU A 91 -3.28 -9.38 -5.19
C LEU A 91 -3.92 -10.76 -5.01
N ILE A 92 -3.37 -11.59 -4.13
CA ILE A 92 -3.92 -12.91 -3.82
C ILE A 92 -5.34 -12.78 -3.25
N MET A 93 -5.54 -11.84 -2.31
CA MET A 93 -6.86 -11.60 -1.72
C MET A 93 -7.88 -11.14 -2.77
N ALA A 94 -7.48 -10.25 -3.68
CA ALA A 94 -8.33 -9.80 -4.79
C ALA A 94 -8.69 -10.96 -5.74
N ALA A 95 -7.73 -11.82 -6.08
CA ALA A 95 -7.96 -13.00 -6.91
C ALA A 95 -8.91 -14.01 -6.24
N ALA A 96 -8.76 -14.23 -4.93
CA ALA A 96 -9.65 -15.08 -4.15
C ALA A 96 -11.09 -14.54 -4.12
N LEU A 97 -11.26 -13.23 -3.89
CA LEU A 97 -12.57 -12.56 -3.97
C LEU A 97 -13.21 -12.69 -5.34
N ALA A 98 -12.44 -12.50 -6.41
CA ALA A 98 -12.93 -12.70 -7.77
C ALA A 98 -13.37 -14.15 -8.00
N SER A 99 -12.61 -15.14 -7.52
CA SER A 99 -12.96 -16.57 -7.67
C SER A 99 -14.21 -17.02 -6.90
N VAL A 100 -14.61 -16.28 -5.86
CA VAL A 100 -15.85 -16.55 -5.11
C VAL A 100 -17.05 -15.83 -5.75
N ALA A 101 -16.80 -14.74 -6.48
CA ALA A 101 -17.84 -13.93 -7.12
C ALA A 101 -18.28 -14.46 -8.50
N PHE A 102 -17.51 -15.38 -9.11
CA PHE A 102 -17.77 -16.02 -10.42
C PHE A 102 -17.87 -17.54 -10.27
#